data_AF-M4PWL1-F1
#
_entry.id   AF-M4PWL1-F1
#
_cell.length_a   1.000
_cell.length_b   1.000
_cell.length_c   1.000
_cell.angle_alpha   90.00
_cell.angle_beta   90.00
_cell.angle_gamma   90.00
#
_symmetry.space_group_name_H-M   'P 1'
#
loop_
_entity.id
_entity.type
_entity.pdbx_description
1 polymer ?
#
loop_
_entity_poly.entity_id
_entity_poly.type
_entity_poly.pdbx_seq_one_letter_code
_entity_poly.pdbx_strand_id
1 'polypeptide(L)'
;MERARRLANKAILRRLVSKTKHNPSTPALYSPSRYVSSLSPYICSSRNVRFDRNLNGFGSQARTISVEALKPSDTFPRRHNSATPEEQTKMAEFVGYPNLDSLIDATVPKSIRLESMKYPKFDEGLTESQMIAHMQELASKNKIL
;
A
#
# COMPACT_ATOMS: atom_id res chain seq x y z
N MET A 1 -31.08 -14.45 -42.56
CA MET A 1 -29.85 -14.99 -41.93
C MET A 1 -28.63 -14.06 -42.11
N GLU A 2 -28.36 -13.56 -43.33
CA GLU A 2 -27.25 -12.66 -43.68
C GLU A 2 -27.11 -11.37 -42.84
N ARG A 3 -28.21 -10.67 -42.59
CA ARG A 3 -28.22 -9.37 -41.87
C ARG A 3 -27.81 -9.51 -40.39
N ALA A 4 -28.21 -10.61 -39.76
CA ALA A 4 -27.85 -10.92 -38.37
C ALA A 4 -26.35 -11.25 -38.25
N ARG A 5 -25.79 -12.00 -39.21
CA ARG A 5 -24.36 -12.31 -39.27
C ARG A 5 -23.49 -11.06 -39.40
N ARG A 6 -23.89 -10.10 -40.24
CA ARG A 6 -23.16 -8.81 -40.37
C ARG A 6 -23.16 -8.00 -39.07
N LEU A 7 -24.27 -7.97 -38.34
CA LEU A 7 -24.34 -7.24 -37.06
C LEU A 7 -23.49 -7.91 -35.98
N ALA A 8 -23.52 -9.25 -35.90
CA ALA A 8 -22.67 -10.00 -34.98
C ALA A 8 -21.18 -9.79 -35.27
N ASN A 9 -20.79 -9.84 -36.55
CA ASN A 9 -19.40 -9.61 -36.97
C ASN A 9 -18.94 -8.16 -36.73
N LYS A 10 -19.82 -7.17 -36.88
CA LYS A 10 -19.51 -5.75 -36.62
C LYS A 10 -19.19 -5.48 -35.15
N ALA A 11 -19.89 -6.14 -34.22
CA ALA A 11 -19.62 -6.02 -32.79
C ALA A 11 -18.25 -6.63 -32.42
N ILE A 12 -17.91 -7.77 -33.01
CA ILE A 12 -16.61 -8.44 -32.80
C ILE A 12 -15.47 -7.57 -33.34
N LEU A 13 -15.60 -7.02 -34.55
CA LEU A 13 -14.59 -6.14 -35.14
C LEU A 13 -14.36 -4.88 -34.31
N ARG A 14 -15.42 -4.25 -33.78
CA ARG A 14 -15.26 -3.10 -32.87
C ARG A 14 -14.52 -3.46 -31.59
N ARG A 15 -14.75 -4.65 -31.03
CA ARG A 15 -14.06 -5.14 -29.83
C ARG A 15 -12.59 -5.48 -30.09
N LEU A 16 -12.26 -5.96 -31.28
CA LEU A 16 -10.87 -6.20 -31.68
C LEU A 16 -10.11 -4.88 -31.88
N VAL A 17 -10.72 -3.91 -32.55
CA VAL A 17 -10.12 -2.57 -32.77
C VAL A 17 -10.00 -1.77 -31.47
N SER A 18 -10.89 -1.96 -30.49
CA SER A 18 -10.72 -1.32 -29.18
C SER A 18 -9.59 -1.96 -28.36
N LYS A 19 -9.35 -3.27 -28.50
CA LYS A 19 -8.23 -3.96 -27.85
C LYS A 19 -6.86 -3.57 -28.42
N THR A 20 -6.76 -3.26 -29.71
CA THR A 20 -5.50 -2.80 -30.30
C THR A 20 -5.09 -1.39 -29.86
N LYS A 21 -5.99 -0.60 -29.26
CA LYS A 21 -5.67 0.72 -28.71
C LYS A 21 -4.91 0.66 -27.37
N HIS A 22 -4.83 -0.52 -26.75
CA HIS A 22 -4.07 -0.76 -25.52
C HIS A 22 -3.00 -1.84 -25.74
N ASN A 23 -2.00 -1.53 -26.57
CA ASN A 23 -0.62 -2.02 -26.43
C ASN A 23 0.29 -1.34 -27.47
N PRO A 24 1.20 -0.44 -27.05
CA PRO A 24 2.39 -0.13 -27.84
C PRO A 24 3.63 -0.64 -27.11
N SER A 25 4.16 -1.78 -27.55
CA SER A 25 5.56 -2.13 -27.38
C SER A 25 6.40 -1.33 -28.38
N THR A 26 6.94 -0.17 -27.93
CA THR A 26 8.18 0.59 -28.29
C THR A 26 8.70 0.65 -29.76
N PRO A 27 9.50 1.67 -30.19
CA PRO A 27 10.18 2.74 -29.44
C PRO A 27 9.91 4.15 -30.02
N ALA A 28 9.59 5.16 -29.19
CA ALA A 28 9.45 6.53 -29.68
C ALA A 28 9.82 7.58 -28.62
N LEU A 29 10.90 8.29 -28.94
CA LEU A 29 11.18 9.72 -28.73
C LEU A 29 10.54 10.38 -27.49
N TYR A 30 11.42 10.77 -26.57
CA TYR A 30 11.17 11.66 -25.43
C TYR A 30 10.39 12.91 -25.86
N SER A 31 9.10 12.95 -25.51
CA SER A 31 8.29 14.15 -25.49
C SER A 31 7.92 14.41 -24.03
N PRO A 32 8.49 15.43 -23.37
CA PRO A 32 8.08 15.76 -22.02
C PRO A 32 6.70 16.41 -22.13
N SER A 33 5.66 15.61 -21.95
CA SER A 33 4.39 16.16 -21.48
C SER A 33 4.68 16.73 -20.10
N ARG A 34 5.02 18.01 -20.08
CA ARG A 34 5.08 18.81 -18.86
C ARG A 34 3.65 18.86 -18.34
N TYR A 35 3.26 17.85 -17.58
CA TYR A 35 2.19 17.98 -16.62
C TYR A 35 2.75 18.91 -15.54
N VAL A 36 2.64 20.22 -15.81
CA VAL A 36 2.87 21.25 -14.81
C VAL A 36 1.69 21.13 -13.86
N SER A 37 1.85 20.31 -12.81
CA SER A 37 1.10 20.55 -11.58
C SER A 37 1.41 21.98 -11.19
N SER A 38 0.42 22.86 -11.27
CA SER A 38 0.49 24.19 -10.69
C SER A 38 0.63 24.01 -9.18
N LEU A 39 1.87 23.93 -8.71
CA LEU A 39 2.18 24.24 -7.32
C LEU A 39 1.74 25.70 -7.13
N SER A 40 0.59 25.86 -6.49
CA SER A 40 0.10 27.17 -6.08
C SER A 40 1.18 27.80 -5.17
N PRO A 41 1.59 29.05 -5.43
CA PRO A 41 2.64 29.66 -4.63
C PRO A 41 2.11 29.88 -3.21
N TYR A 42 2.73 29.23 -2.23
CA TYR A 42 2.54 29.59 -0.83
C TYR A 42 3.18 30.96 -0.60
N ILE A 43 2.37 32.01 -0.61
CA ILE A 43 2.77 33.33 -0.11
C ILE A 43 2.60 33.30 1.42
N CYS A 44 3.68 33.06 2.15
CA CYS A 44 3.72 33.32 3.58
C CYS A 44 3.98 34.81 3.81
N SER A 45 2.92 35.62 3.79
CA SER A 45 3.01 37.02 4.22
C SER A 45 2.57 37.12 5.68
N SER A 46 3.55 37.32 6.57
CA SER A 46 3.34 37.68 7.96
C SER A 46 2.81 39.10 8.04
N ARG A 47 1.52 39.29 8.36
CA ARG A 47 1.02 40.52 9.02
C ARG A 47 -0.43 40.38 9.50
N ASN A 48 -0.61 40.63 10.80
CA ASN A 48 -1.89 40.88 11.47
C ASN A 48 -2.55 42.15 10.92
N VAL A 49 -3.67 42.02 10.20
CA VAL A 49 -4.69 43.08 10.09
C VAL A 49 -6.06 42.42 9.93
N ARG A 50 -6.99 42.76 10.82
CA ARG A 50 -8.41 42.40 10.73
C ARG A 50 -9.03 43.18 9.58
N PHE A 51 -9.67 42.49 8.64
CA PHE A 51 -10.55 43.12 7.66
C PHE A 51 -11.67 42.16 7.25
N ASP A 52 -12.88 42.50 7.67
CA ASP A 52 -14.12 41.86 7.21
C ASP A 52 -14.28 42.08 5.70
N ARG A 53 -14.12 41.01 4.92
CA ARG A 53 -14.69 40.91 3.57
C ARG A 53 -15.18 39.50 3.30
N ASN A 54 -16.50 39.41 3.14
CA ASN A 54 -17.18 38.35 2.41
C ASN A 54 -16.55 38.22 1.01
N LEU A 55 -15.82 37.14 0.77
CA LEU A 55 -15.27 36.73 -0.51
C LEU A 55 -15.60 35.25 -0.68
N ASN A 56 -16.36 34.94 -1.73
CA ASN A 56 -16.74 33.60 -2.14
C ASN A 56 -15.53 32.66 -2.15
N GLY A 57 -15.48 31.84 -1.09
CA GLY A 57 -14.75 30.61 -0.86
C GLY A 57 -13.71 30.18 -1.88
N PHE A 58 -12.49 30.72 -1.76
CA PHE A 58 -11.30 29.94 -2.12
C PHE A 58 -11.24 28.75 -1.17
N GLY A 59 -11.85 27.64 -1.57
CA GLY A 59 -11.87 26.40 -0.83
C GLY A 59 -10.44 25.89 -0.65
N SER A 60 -9.85 26.21 0.50
CA SER A 60 -8.68 25.52 1.01
C SER A 60 -9.12 24.10 1.30
N GLN A 61 -9.05 23.23 0.29
CA GLN A 61 -9.24 21.79 0.45
C GLN A 61 -8.08 21.27 1.28
N ALA A 62 -8.17 21.40 2.59
CA ALA A 62 -7.28 20.72 3.52
C ALA A 62 -7.51 19.21 3.32
N ARG A 63 -6.53 18.52 2.72
CA ARG A 63 -6.55 17.07 2.64
C ARG A 63 -6.28 16.52 4.03
N THR A 64 -7.21 15.72 4.55
CA THR A 64 -6.98 14.97 5.78
C THR A 64 -6.07 13.79 5.47
N ILE A 65 -4.99 13.65 6.24
CA ILE A 65 -4.07 12.51 6.16
C ILE A 65 -4.32 11.67 7.41
N SER A 66 -4.55 10.36 7.25
CA SER A 66 -4.68 9.46 8.39
C SER A 66 -3.31 9.20 9.02
N VAL A 67 -3.28 9.03 10.34
CA VAL A 67 -2.04 8.64 11.06
C VAL A 67 -1.49 7.31 10.53
N GLU A 68 -2.37 6.39 10.11
CA GLU A 68 -2.00 5.12 9.49
C GLU A 68 -1.16 5.30 8.22
N ALA A 69 -1.46 6.33 7.41
CA ALA A 69 -0.73 6.60 6.17
C ALA A 69 0.70 7.08 6.41
N LEU A 70 1.02 7.52 7.63
CA LEU A 70 2.37 7.97 8.03
C LEU A 70 3.18 6.84 8.68
N LYS A 71 2.60 5.66 8.91
CA LYS A 71 3.33 4.53 9.51
C LYS A 71 4.41 4.04 8.56
N PRO A 72 5.57 3.59 9.09
CA PRO A 72 6.62 3.01 8.28
C PRO A 72 6.13 1.78 7.51
N SER A 73 6.49 1.69 6.23
CA SER A 73 6.10 0.57 5.35
C SER A 73 7.14 -0.56 5.31
N ASP A 74 8.31 -0.36 5.91
CA ASP A 74 9.46 -1.28 5.98
C ASP A 74 9.32 -2.32 7.11
N THR A 75 8.17 -3.00 7.14
CA THR A 75 7.89 -4.05 8.14
C THR A 75 8.55 -5.38 7.75
N PHE A 76 9.34 -5.95 8.67
CA PHE A 76 10.04 -7.22 8.48
C PHE A 76 9.10 -8.42 8.23
N PRO A 77 7.97 -8.62 8.96
CA PRO A 77 7.11 -9.78 8.76
C PRO A 77 6.57 -9.90 7.34
N ARG A 78 6.33 -8.78 6.66
CA ARG A 78 5.85 -8.75 5.26
C ARG A 78 6.88 -9.32 4.28
N ARG A 79 8.17 -9.13 4.55
CA ARG A 79 9.26 -9.66 3.71
C ARG A 79 9.70 -11.06 4.12
N HIS A 80 9.55 -11.39 5.41
CA HIS A 80 9.93 -12.68 5.97
C HIS A 80 8.87 -13.77 5.72
N ASN A 81 7.59 -13.45 5.93
CA ASN A 81 6.49 -14.38 5.72
C ASN A 81 6.03 -14.29 4.26
N SER A 82 6.35 -15.31 3.46
CA SER A 82 6.05 -15.30 2.04
C SER A 82 4.55 -15.43 1.72
N ALA A 83 3.78 -16.10 2.59
CA ALA A 83 2.36 -16.33 2.37
C ALA A 83 1.53 -15.10 2.77
N THR A 84 0.77 -14.58 1.82
CA THR A 84 -0.24 -13.55 2.07
C THR A 84 -1.38 -14.10 2.94
N PRO A 85 -2.14 -13.25 3.65
CA PRO A 85 -3.28 -13.71 4.46
C PRO A 85 -4.30 -14.52 3.64
N GLU A 86 -4.52 -14.16 2.38
CA GLU A 86 -5.42 -14.91 1.49
C GLU A 86 -4.88 -16.31 1.15
N GLU A 87 -3.56 -16.42 0.91
CA GLU A 87 -2.91 -17.72 0.68
C GLU A 87 -2.93 -18.58 1.93
N GLN A 88 -2.69 -18.00 3.11
CA GLN A 88 -2.78 -18.71 4.39
C GLN A 88 -4.17 -19.32 4.59
N THR A 89 -5.24 -18.58 4.30
CA THR A 89 -6.61 -19.09 4.37
C THR A 89 -6.83 -20.23 3.38
N LYS A 90 -6.43 -20.08 2.12
CA LYS A 90 -6.56 -21.14 1.10
C LYS A 90 -5.80 -22.40 1.49
N MET A 91 -4.61 -22.26 2.08
CA MET A 91 -3.81 -23.38 2.57
C MET A 91 -4.49 -24.08 3.76
N ALA A 92 -5.09 -23.33 4.68
CA ALA A 92 -5.86 -23.91 5.79
C ALA A 92 -7.07 -24.70 5.27
N GLU A 93 -7.83 -24.11 4.33
CA GLU A 93 -8.99 -24.75 3.70
C GLU A 93 -8.61 -26.04 2.96
N PHE A 94 -7.46 -26.03 2.27
CA PHE A 94 -6.93 -27.21 1.60
C PHE A 94 -6.68 -28.39 2.55
N VAL A 95 -6.24 -28.11 3.78
CA VAL A 95 -6.00 -29.12 4.83
C VAL A 95 -7.29 -29.46 5.60
N GLY A 96 -8.42 -28.83 5.28
CA GLY A 96 -9.73 -29.11 5.87
C GLY A 96 -10.10 -28.22 7.06
N TYR A 97 -9.42 -27.09 7.25
CA TYR A 97 -9.73 -26.12 8.31
C TYR A 97 -10.22 -24.79 7.74
N PRO A 98 -11.20 -24.11 8.36
CA PRO A 98 -11.79 -22.90 7.80
C PRO A 98 -10.87 -21.67 7.84
N ASN A 99 -9.86 -21.67 8.72
CA ASN A 99 -8.89 -20.59 8.87
C ASN A 99 -7.65 -21.09 9.61
N LEU A 100 -6.61 -20.24 9.65
CA LEU A 100 -5.35 -20.54 10.33
C LEU A 100 -5.56 -20.80 11.83
N ASP A 101 -6.39 -20.02 12.52
CA ASP A 101 -6.62 -20.18 13.97
C ASP A 101 -7.19 -21.57 14.31
N SER A 102 -8.13 -22.06 13.52
CA SER A 102 -8.74 -23.38 13.67
C SER A 102 -7.72 -24.51 13.47
N LEU A 103 -6.79 -24.33 12.53
CA LEU A 103 -5.69 -25.26 12.32
C LEU A 103 -4.74 -25.28 13.53
N ILE A 104 -4.40 -24.11 14.08
CA ILE A 104 -3.54 -24.04 15.27
C ILE A 104 -4.26 -24.70 16.46
N ASP A 105 -5.58 -24.52 16.61
CA ASP A 105 -6.40 -25.08 17.71
C ASP A 105 -6.41 -26.60 17.71
N ALA A 106 -6.46 -27.20 16.52
CA ALA A 106 -6.38 -28.65 16.37
C ALA A 106 -4.96 -29.20 16.59
N THR A 107 -3.92 -28.37 16.40
CA THR A 107 -2.52 -28.81 16.45
C THR A 107 -1.90 -28.67 17.84
N VAL A 108 -2.17 -27.58 18.55
CA VAL A 108 -1.50 -27.25 19.82
C VAL A 108 -2.51 -27.28 20.97
N PRO A 109 -2.35 -28.17 21.97
CA PRO A 109 -3.23 -28.25 23.13
C PRO A 109 -3.31 -26.93 23.89
N LYS A 110 -4.53 -26.56 24.33
CA LYS A 110 -4.77 -25.31 25.07
C LYS A 110 -3.99 -25.21 26.38
N SER A 111 -3.67 -26.34 27.02
CA SER A 111 -2.96 -26.39 28.30
C SER A 111 -1.52 -25.88 28.25
N ILE A 112 -0.88 -25.88 27.08
CA ILE A 112 0.52 -25.45 26.91
C ILE A 112 0.63 -24.14 26.12
N ARG A 113 -0.49 -23.54 25.73
CA ARG A 113 -0.50 -22.28 24.99
C ARG A 113 -0.37 -21.09 25.93
N LEU A 114 0.33 -20.07 25.47
CA LEU A 114 0.38 -18.77 26.14
C LEU A 114 -0.94 -18.03 25.90
N GLU A 115 -1.53 -17.45 26.97
CA GLU A 115 -2.82 -16.74 26.90
C GLU A 115 -2.72 -15.39 26.19
N SER A 116 -1.63 -14.66 26.44
CA SER A 116 -1.38 -13.37 25.81
C SER A 116 0.11 -13.13 25.67
N MET A 117 0.54 -12.76 24.47
CA MET A 117 1.89 -12.30 24.17
C MET A 117 1.98 -10.77 24.22
N LYS A 118 1.17 -10.13 25.09
CA LYS A 118 1.24 -8.68 25.30
C LYS A 118 2.32 -8.35 26.31
N TYR A 119 3.40 -7.74 25.86
CA TYR A 119 4.50 -7.35 26.74
C TYR A 119 4.50 -5.83 26.97
N PRO A 120 4.71 -5.37 28.22
CA PRO A 120 4.79 -3.92 28.49
C PRO A 120 5.99 -3.25 27.80
N LYS A 121 6.98 -4.05 27.38
CA LYS A 121 8.14 -3.66 26.59
C LYS A 121 8.32 -4.74 25.53
N PHE A 122 8.52 -4.35 24.26
CA PHE A 122 8.65 -5.23 23.08
C PHE A 122 7.36 -5.75 22.43
N ASP A 123 6.22 -5.10 22.67
CA ASP A 123 4.98 -5.45 21.96
C ASP A 123 5.04 -5.14 20.46
N GLU A 124 5.76 -4.07 20.10
CA GLU A 124 6.00 -3.68 18.71
C GLU A 124 7.44 -4.00 18.30
N GLY A 125 7.60 -4.76 17.22
CA GLY A 125 8.89 -5.03 16.62
C GLY A 125 9.47 -3.80 15.94
N LEU A 126 10.80 -3.67 15.95
CA LEU A 126 11.50 -2.65 15.17
C LEU A 126 11.25 -2.85 13.67
N THR A 127 11.18 -1.74 12.93
CA THR A 127 11.22 -1.81 11.46
C THR A 127 12.61 -2.26 10.98
N GLU A 128 12.73 -2.67 9.71
CA GLU A 128 14.03 -3.09 9.17
C GLU A 128 15.09 -1.98 9.30
N SER A 129 14.72 -0.74 9.00
CA SER A 129 15.63 0.41 9.10
C SER A 129 16.02 0.70 10.55
N GLN A 130 15.06 0.64 11.47
CA GLN A 130 15.31 0.84 12.90
C GLN A 130 16.23 -0.24 13.47
N MET A 131 16.03 -1.50 13.06
CA MET A 131 16.85 -2.61 13.50
C MET A 131 18.30 -2.46 13.01
N ILE A 132 18.51 -2.00 11.77
CA ILE A 132 19.85 -1.71 11.25
C ILE A 132 20.52 -0.59 12.06
N ALA A 133 19.82 0.52 12.31
CA ALA A 133 20.36 1.63 13.10
C ALA A 133 20.71 1.19 14.53
N HIS A 134 19.85 0.40 15.16
CA HIS A 134 20.09 -0.18 16.48
C HIS A 134 21.34 -1.09 16.48
N MET A 135 21.49 -1.93 15.46
CA MET A 135 22.67 -2.79 15.33
C MET A 135 23.96 -2.01 15.05
N GLN A 136 23.91 -0.93 14.27
CA GLN A 136 25.06 -0.03 14.08
C GLN A 136 25.47 0.64 15.40
N GLU A 137 24.51 1.08 16.22
CA GLU A 137 24.78 1.63 17.54
C GLU A 137 25.49 0.61 18.44
N LEU A 138 24.99 -0.63 18.48
CA LEU A 138 25.63 -1.70 19.23
C LEU A 138 27.04 -2.02 18.71
N ALA A 139 27.21 -2.09 17.39
CA ALA A 139 28.51 -2.37 16.77
C ALA A 139 29.56 -1.28 17.07
N SER A 140 29.15 -0.02 17.18
CA SER A 140 30.05 1.10 17.50
C SER A 140 30.74 0.99 18.87
N LYS A 141 30.20 0.15 19.77
CA LYS A 141 30.74 -0.08 21.11
C LYS A 141 31.90 -1.10 21.10
N ASN A 142 32.10 -1.80 19.99
CA ASN A 142 33.19 -2.77 19.84
C ASN A 142 34.53 -2.08 19.60
N LYS A 143 35.60 -2.64 20.17
CA LYS A 143 36.98 -2.22 19.89
C LYS A 143 37.57 -3.17 18.85
N ILE A 144 38.11 -2.62 17.78
CA ILE A 144 38.84 -3.39 16.76
C ILE A 144 40.28 -3.53 17.23
N LEU A 145 40.77 -4.77 17.36
CA LEU A 145 42.16 -5.11 17.71
C LEU A 145 43.02 -5.21 16.45
#